data_AF-A0A7Y7D567-F1
#
_entry.id   AF-A0A7Y7D567-F1
#
_cell.length_a   1.000
_cell.length_b   1.000
_cell.length_c   1.000
_cell.angle_alpha   90.00
_cell.angle_beta   90.00
_cell.angle_gamma   90.00
#
_symmetry.space_group_name_H-M   'P 1'
#
loop_
_entity.id
_entity.type
_entity.pdbx_description
1 polymer ?
#
loop_
_entity_poly.entity_id
_entity_poly.type
_entity_poly.pdbx_seq_one_letter_code
_entity_poly.pdbx_strand_id
1 'polypeptide(L)'
;MIAVFDTFWKSISPIAAGALAIAVTPWVIQLIERISAPGGFEVVFSKAEKQLQEAEVTPDAEDIDAFSYFESNDPNLAIAMLRVQVERRLRQIAEEVMLEQEPRGRPRTLRSLVDALGERGAIPKEAVVLLRDLMPVMNEAVHGVEVGSRGTEFALSYGPRILSLLRTSEG
;
A
#
# COMPACT_ATOMS: atom_id res chain seq x y z
N MET A 1 2.10 5.37 45.71
CA MET A 1 2.24 5.71 44.28
C MET A 1 1.01 6.43 43.68
N ILE A 2 -0.09 6.67 44.43
CA ILE A 2 -1.27 7.42 43.95
C ILE A 2 -1.20 8.91 44.32
N ALA A 3 -0.60 9.28 45.46
CA ALA A 3 -0.54 10.67 45.94
C ALA A 3 0.33 11.62 45.08
N VAL A 4 1.33 11.09 44.36
CA VAL A 4 2.19 11.88 43.46
C VAL A 4 1.45 12.27 42.19
N PHE A 5 0.50 11.44 41.73
CA PHE A 5 -0.25 11.66 40.49
C PHE A 5 -1.31 12.77 40.64
N ASP A 6 -2.03 12.84 41.77
CA ASP A 6 -3.08 13.86 41.99
C ASP A 6 -2.51 15.28 42.18
N THR A 7 -1.29 15.38 42.71
CA THR A 7 -0.63 16.68 42.95
C THR A 7 -0.05 17.28 41.66
N PHE A 8 0.47 16.43 40.76
CA PHE A 8 1.07 16.88 39.50
C PHE A 8 0.04 17.39 38.48
N TRP A 9 -1.19 16.89 38.48
CA TRP A 9 -2.20 17.26 37.46
C TRP A 9 -2.92 18.59 37.75
N LYS A 10 -3.17 18.93 39.02
CA LYS A 10 -3.90 20.16 39.41
C LYS A 10 -3.11 21.47 39.22
N SER A 11 -1.80 21.38 39.01
CA SER A 11 -0.88 22.53 39.01
C SER A 11 -0.28 22.84 37.64
N ILE A 12 -0.69 22.13 36.58
CA ILE A 12 -0.15 22.36 35.24
C ILE A 12 -0.74 23.67 34.71
N SER A 13 0.11 24.69 34.54
CA SER A 13 -0.31 25.92 33.88
C SER A 13 -0.68 25.65 32.42
N PRO A 14 -1.60 26.41 31.81
CA PRO A 14 -1.95 26.24 30.39
C PRO A 14 -0.75 26.27 29.45
N ILE A 15 0.29 27.04 29.82
CA ILE A 15 1.55 27.15 29.08
C ILE A 15 2.36 25.87 29.20
N ALA A 16 2.47 25.29 30.40
CA ALA A 16 3.17 24.03 30.62
C ALA A 16 2.45 22.85 29.92
N ALA A 17 1.11 22.85 29.91
CA ALA A 17 0.32 21.89 29.15
C ALA A 17 0.59 22.01 27.63
N GLY A 18 0.64 23.23 27.11
CA GLY A 18 0.95 23.49 25.70
C GLY A 18 2.37 23.06 25.32
N ALA A 19 3.36 23.36 26.15
CA ALA A 19 4.74 22.93 25.93
C ALA A 19 4.89 21.40 25.98
N LEU A 20 4.19 20.73 26.91
CA LEU A 20 4.18 19.27 26.99
C LEU A 20 3.52 18.64 25.75
N ALA A 21 2.41 19.20 25.28
CA ALA A 21 1.76 18.75 24.06
C ALA A 21 2.73 18.82 22.87
N ILE A 22 3.40 19.96 22.66
CA ILE A 22 4.38 20.16 21.59
C ILE A 22 5.58 19.21 21.74
N ALA A 23 6.06 18.99 22.96
CA ALA A 23 7.20 18.13 23.24
C ALA A 23 6.92 16.64 22.97
N VAL A 24 5.67 16.20 23.16
CA VAL A 24 5.25 14.81 22.96
C VAL A 24 4.75 14.57 21.53
N THR A 25 4.42 15.63 20.76
CA THR A 25 4.03 15.56 19.34
C THR A 25 4.96 14.69 18.47
N PRO A 26 6.30 14.82 18.52
CA PRO A 26 7.20 14.03 17.67
C PRO A 26 7.16 12.52 17.95
N TRP A 27 6.73 12.12 19.15
CA TRP A 27 6.60 10.72 19.56
C TRP A 27 5.19 10.16 19.35
N VAL A 28 4.16 11.01 19.46
CA VAL A 28 2.76 10.62 19.17
C VAL A 28 2.56 10.31 17.70
N ILE A 29 3.24 11.02 16.80
CA ILE A 29 3.26 10.71 15.36
C ILE A 29 3.76 9.27 15.11
N GLN A 30 4.88 8.88 15.76
CA GLN A 30 5.44 7.53 15.66
C GLN A 30 4.55 6.43 16.29
N LEU A 31 3.63 6.81 17.19
CA LEU A 31 2.73 5.85 17.84
C LEU A 31 1.46 5.58 17.03
N ILE A 32 0.99 6.55 16.23
CA ILE A 32 -0.14 6.37 15.31
C ILE A 32 0.20 5.37 14.20
N GLU A 33 1.47 5.32 13.79
CA GLU A 33 1.99 4.37 12.79
C GLU A 33 1.87 2.89 13.22
N ARG A 34 1.77 2.61 14.54
CA ARG A 34 1.56 1.23 15.05
C ARG A 34 0.11 0.75 14.99
N ILE A 35 -0.82 1.58 14.53
CA ILE A 35 -2.27 1.33 14.52
C ILE A 35 -2.77 0.97 13.10
N SER A 36 -1.87 0.89 12.10
CA SER A 36 -2.25 0.50 10.73
C SER A 36 -2.62 -1.01 10.66
N ALA A 37 -3.92 -1.24 10.51
CA ALA A 37 -4.67 -2.50 10.36
C ALA A 37 -4.92 -3.34 11.65
N PRO A 38 -6.19 -3.61 12.01
CA PRO A 38 -6.52 -4.59 13.05
C PRO A 38 -6.10 -6.00 12.56
N GLY A 39 -4.85 -6.36 12.83
CA GLY A 39 -4.22 -7.62 12.40
C GLY A 39 -2.94 -7.50 11.55
N GLY A 40 -2.44 -6.29 11.28
CA GLY A 40 -1.15 -6.08 10.59
C GLY A 40 -1.17 -6.32 9.07
N PHE A 41 -0.01 -6.18 8.43
CA PHE A 41 0.19 -6.39 6.98
C PHE A 41 -0.16 -7.81 6.54
N GLU A 42 0.00 -8.78 7.43
CA GLU A 42 -0.29 -10.19 7.22
C GLU A 42 -1.76 -10.44 6.89
N VAL A 43 -2.67 -9.67 7.49
CA VAL A 43 -4.11 -9.77 7.17
C VAL A 43 -4.38 -9.25 5.76
N VAL A 44 -3.73 -8.16 5.36
CA VAL A 44 -3.85 -7.61 4.00
C VAL A 44 -3.34 -8.62 2.98
N PHE A 45 -2.16 -9.20 3.22
CA PHE A 45 -1.59 -10.23 2.34
C PHE A 45 -2.47 -11.48 2.24
N SER A 46 -2.98 -11.97 3.37
CA SER A 46 -3.85 -13.16 3.38
C SER A 46 -5.17 -12.90 2.66
N LYS A 47 -5.73 -11.69 2.79
CA LYS A 47 -6.93 -11.27 2.04
C LYS A 47 -6.64 -11.19 0.54
N ALA A 48 -5.53 -10.58 0.15
CA ALA A 48 -5.11 -10.46 -1.24
C ALA A 48 -4.85 -11.82 -1.89
N GLU A 49 -4.15 -12.71 -1.19
CA GLU A 49 -3.92 -14.10 -1.59
C GLU A 49 -5.24 -14.83 -1.86
N LYS A 50 -6.19 -14.76 -0.92
CA LYS A 50 -7.50 -15.39 -1.06
C LYS A 50 -8.25 -14.86 -2.29
N GLN A 51 -8.24 -13.54 -2.49
CA GLN A 51 -8.90 -12.93 -3.64
C GLN A 51 -8.27 -13.37 -4.97
N LEU A 52 -6.94 -13.49 -5.05
CA LEU A 52 -6.25 -13.96 -6.26
C LEU A 52 -6.50 -15.44 -6.54
N GLN A 53 -6.64 -16.26 -5.49
CA GLN A 53 -7.01 -17.67 -5.62
C GLN A 53 -8.45 -17.82 -6.14
N GLU A 54 -9.40 -17.04 -5.61
CA GLU A 54 -10.80 -17.04 -6.04
C GLU A 54 -10.97 -16.56 -7.49
N ALA A 55 -10.12 -15.64 -7.95
CA ALA A 55 -10.12 -15.15 -9.32
C ALA A 55 -9.41 -16.09 -10.32
N GLU A 56 -8.85 -17.22 -9.87
CA GLU A 56 -8.14 -18.22 -10.69
C GLU A 56 -7.07 -17.63 -11.63
N VAL A 57 -6.45 -16.52 -11.22
CA VAL A 57 -5.52 -15.78 -12.09
C VAL A 57 -4.23 -16.55 -12.27
N THR A 58 -3.94 -16.93 -13.51
CA THR A 58 -2.68 -17.55 -13.91
C THR A 58 -1.75 -16.50 -14.51
N PRO A 59 -0.53 -16.32 -13.97
CA PRO A 59 0.36 -15.29 -14.46
C PRO A 59 0.97 -15.68 -15.81
N ASP A 60 1.12 -14.70 -16.70
CA ASP A 60 1.83 -14.90 -17.96
C ASP A 60 3.35 -14.79 -17.80
N ALA A 61 4.09 -15.12 -18.86
CA ALA A 61 5.55 -15.12 -18.82
C ALA A 61 6.14 -13.71 -18.61
N GLU A 62 5.49 -12.67 -19.14
CA GLU A 62 5.94 -11.27 -19.00
C GLU A 62 5.79 -10.81 -17.54
N ASP A 63 4.68 -11.16 -16.91
CA ASP A 63 4.37 -10.84 -15.52
C ASP A 63 5.28 -11.59 -14.54
N ILE A 64 5.68 -12.81 -14.87
CA ILE A 64 6.70 -13.55 -14.11
C ILE A 64 8.07 -12.88 -14.25
N ASP A 65 8.46 -12.52 -15.48
CA ASP A 65 9.76 -11.90 -15.75
C ASP A 65 9.91 -10.52 -15.09
N ALA A 66 8.82 -9.79 -14.89
CA ALA A 66 8.83 -8.51 -14.18
C ALA A 66 9.40 -8.61 -12.74
N PHE A 67 9.45 -9.80 -12.16
CA PHE A 67 9.98 -10.07 -10.81
C PHE A 67 11.27 -10.91 -10.83
N SER A 68 11.73 -11.40 -11.99
CA SER A 68 12.84 -12.38 -12.10
C SER A 68 14.19 -11.82 -11.65
N TYR A 69 14.40 -10.51 -11.77
CA TYR A 69 15.63 -9.81 -11.43
C TYR A 69 15.72 -9.36 -9.97
N PHE A 70 14.72 -9.68 -9.13
CA PHE A 70 14.73 -9.29 -7.74
C PHE A 70 15.55 -10.28 -6.89
N GLU A 71 16.72 -9.84 -6.43
CA GLU A 71 17.68 -10.70 -5.68
C GLU A 71 17.72 -10.42 -4.17
N SER A 72 16.95 -9.44 -3.68
CA SER A 72 16.97 -9.07 -2.26
C SER A 72 16.06 -9.96 -1.42
N ASN A 73 16.44 -10.19 -0.16
CA ASN A 73 15.57 -10.82 0.83
C ASN A 73 14.86 -9.80 1.73
N ASP A 74 14.97 -8.50 1.41
CA ASP A 74 14.33 -7.41 2.15
C ASP A 74 12.83 -7.33 1.81
N PRO A 75 11.92 -7.51 2.80
CA PRO A 75 10.48 -7.43 2.58
C PRO A 75 9.98 -6.07 2.10
N ASN A 76 10.54 -4.99 2.63
CA ASN A 76 10.17 -3.63 2.24
C ASN A 76 10.55 -3.39 0.79
N LEU A 77 11.75 -3.80 0.39
CA LEU A 77 12.22 -3.63 -0.98
C LEU A 77 11.37 -4.47 -1.96
N ALA A 78 10.96 -5.68 -1.55
CA ALA A 78 10.11 -6.54 -2.37
C ALA A 78 8.72 -5.92 -2.60
N ILE A 79 8.11 -5.37 -1.54
CA ILE A 79 6.81 -4.70 -1.62
C ILE A 79 6.90 -3.36 -2.36
N ALA A 80 8.00 -2.63 -2.21
CA ALA A 80 8.28 -1.43 -3.00
C ALA A 80 8.44 -1.78 -4.49
N MET A 81 9.10 -2.89 -4.82
CA MET A 81 9.22 -3.38 -6.19
C MET A 81 7.85 -3.77 -6.77
N LEU A 82 7.01 -4.48 -6.00
CA LEU A 82 5.61 -4.74 -6.39
C LEU A 82 4.87 -3.44 -6.73
N ARG A 83 5.00 -2.41 -5.89
CA ARG A 83 4.39 -1.11 -6.16
C ARG A 83 4.85 -0.52 -7.49
N VAL A 84 6.15 -0.55 -7.77
CA VAL A 84 6.72 -0.03 -9.03
C VAL A 84 6.14 -0.78 -10.23
N GLN A 85 6.06 -2.12 -10.18
CA GLN A 85 5.52 -2.90 -11.28
C GLN A 85 4.03 -2.65 -11.51
N VAL A 86 3.24 -2.56 -10.43
CA VAL A 86 1.81 -2.20 -10.51
C VAL A 86 1.64 -0.81 -11.11
N GLU A 87 2.40 0.18 -10.65
CA GLU A 87 2.32 1.54 -11.18
C GLU A 87 2.71 1.61 -12.66
N ARG A 88 3.78 0.90 -13.05
CA ARG A 88 4.21 0.80 -14.45
C ARG A 88 3.11 0.20 -15.33
N ARG A 89 2.50 -0.91 -14.91
CA ARG A 89 1.41 -1.56 -15.65
C ARG A 89 0.18 -0.66 -15.76
N LEU A 90 -0.24 0.00 -14.69
CA LEU A 90 -1.38 0.92 -14.73
C LEU A 90 -1.11 2.12 -15.64
N ARG A 91 0.13 2.63 -15.68
CA ARG A 91 0.51 3.70 -16.61
C ARG A 91 0.45 3.24 -18.06
N GLN A 92 0.91 2.03 -18.37
CA GLN A 92 0.77 1.44 -19.71
C GLN A 92 -0.70 1.32 -20.13
N ILE A 93 -1.55 0.75 -19.26
CA ILE A 93 -3.00 0.63 -19.54
C ILE A 93 -3.63 2.03 -19.73
N ALA A 94 -3.24 3.01 -18.91
CA ALA A 94 -3.70 4.39 -19.04
C ALA A 94 -3.31 5.02 -20.38
N GLU A 95 -2.12 4.73 -20.91
CA GLU A 95 -1.69 5.15 -22.24
C GLU A 95 -2.51 4.48 -23.34
N GLU A 96 -2.74 3.17 -23.24
CA GLU A 96 -3.53 2.38 -24.21
C GLU A 96 -4.98 2.87 -24.33
N VAL A 97 -5.61 3.23 -23.22
CA VAL A 97 -7.00 3.74 -23.19
C VAL A 97 -7.10 5.27 -23.32
N MET A 98 -5.98 5.94 -23.66
CA MET A 98 -5.88 7.39 -23.81
C MET A 98 -6.47 8.15 -22.61
N LEU A 99 -6.08 7.73 -21.40
CA LEU A 99 -6.51 8.38 -20.17
C LEU A 99 -5.81 9.74 -20.03
N GLU A 100 -6.58 10.81 -20.08
CA GLU A 100 -6.07 12.17 -19.94
C GLU A 100 -5.37 12.39 -18.58
N GLN A 101 -4.41 13.31 -18.56
CA GLN A 101 -3.74 13.75 -17.34
C GLN A 101 -4.73 14.44 -16.38
N GLU A 102 -4.34 14.60 -15.11
CA GLU A 102 -5.13 15.40 -14.17
C GLU A 102 -5.26 16.85 -14.65
N PRO A 103 -6.34 17.56 -14.26
CA PRO A 103 -6.43 19.00 -14.44
C PRO A 103 -5.15 19.66 -13.89
N ARG A 104 -4.48 20.46 -14.74
CA ARG A 104 -3.15 21.08 -14.54
C ARG A 104 -1.92 20.28 -15.01
N GLY A 105 -2.11 19.20 -15.76
CA GLY A 105 -1.00 18.47 -16.41
C GLY A 105 -0.06 17.77 -15.44
N ARG A 106 -0.56 17.40 -14.25
CA ARG A 106 0.21 16.65 -13.25
C ARG A 106 0.07 15.16 -13.51
N PRO A 107 1.13 14.35 -13.30
CA PRO A 107 1.00 12.90 -13.30
C PRO A 107 -0.05 12.44 -12.29
N ARG A 108 -0.93 11.52 -12.70
CA ARG A 108 -1.88 10.87 -11.78
C ARG A 108 -1.12 10.11 -10.69
N THR A 109 -1.63 10.20 -9.46
CA THR A 109 -1.19 9.34 -8.35
C THR A 109 -1.63 7.91 -8.61
N LEU A 110 -0.99 6.93 -7.95
CA LEU A 110 -1.39 5.53 -8.05
C LEU A 110 -2.88 5.32 -7.75
N ARG A 111 -3.40 5.96 -6.69
CA ARG A 111 -4.82 5.92 -6.33
C ARG A 111 -5.71 6.50 -7.43
N SER A 112 -5.38 7.68 -7.95
CA SER A 112 -6.13 8.31 -9.05
C SER A 112 -6.11 7.45 -10.32
N LEU A 113 -4.98 6.79 -10.64
CA LEU A 113 -4.90 5.84 -11.75
C LEU A 113 -5.86 4.66 -11.56
N VAL A 114 -5.82 4.01 -10.39
CA VAL A 114 -6.70 2.87 -10.07
C VAL A 114 -8.17 3.27 -10.17
N ASP A 115 -8.54 4.41 -9.60
CA ASP A 115 -9.92 4.88 -9.59
C ASP A 115 -10.39 5.22 -11.02
N ALA A 116 -9.61 5.98 -11.79
CA ALA A 116 -9.97 6.39 -13.14
C ALA A 116 -10.01 5.23 -14.13
N LEU A 117 -9.08 4.27 -14.03
CA LEU A 117 -9.08 3.07 -14.87
C LEU A 117 -10.25 2.15 -14.51
N GLY A 118 -10.57 2.02 -13.21
CA GLY A 118 -11.73 1.27 -12.74
C GLY A 118 -13.06 1.88 -13.22
N GLU A 119 -13.20 3.20 -13.15
CA GLU A 119 -14.39 3.93 -13.63
C GLU A 119 -14.62 3.75 -15.14
N ARG A 120 -13.54 3.66 -15.92
CA ARG A 120 -13.59 3.37 -17.37
C ARG A 120 -13.77 1.88 -17.70
N GLY A 121 -13.71 0.99 -16.71
CA GLY A 121 -13.70 -0.45 -16.94
C GLY A 121 -12.44 -0.97 -17.64
N ALA A 122 -11.36 -0.19 -17.64
CA ALA A 122 -10.07 -0.56 -18.24
C ALA A 122 -9.27 -1.55 -17.39
N ILE A 123 -9.66 -1.73 -16.13
CA ILE A 123 -9.18 -2.81 -15.25
C ILE A 123 -10.38 -3.46 -14.55
N PRO A 124 -10.33 -4.75 -14.20
CA PRO A 124 -11.41 -5.44 -13.50
C PRO A 124 -11.76 -4.81 -12.14
N LYS A 125 -13.01 -4.97 -11.69
CA LYS A 125 -13.46 -4.43 -10.38
C LYS A 125 -12.71 -5.08 -9.23
N GLU A 126 -12.38 -6.36 -9.38
CA GLU A 126 -11.60 -7.16 -8.46
C GLU A 126 -10.21 -6.55 -8.28
N ALA A 127 -9.55 -6.15 -9.39
CA ALA A 127 -8.27 -5.43 -9.35
C ALA A 127 -8.38 -4.12 -8.57
N VAL A 128 -9.44 -3.33 -8.77
CA VAL A 128 -9.65 -2.06 -8.04
C VAL A 128 -9.73 -2.30 -6.53
N VAL A 129 -10.52 -3.29 -6.11
CA VAL A 129 -10.67 -3.64 -4.68
C VAL A 129 -9.34 -4.10 -4.10
N LEU A 130 -8.65 -5.02 -4.80
CA LEU A 130 -7.37 -5.58 -4.38
C LEU A 130 -6.31 -4.49 -4.19
N LEU A 131 -6.16 -3.60 -5.19
CA LEU A 131 -5.17 -2.54 -5.14
C LEU A 131 -5.50 -1.50 -4.06
N ARG A 132 -6.77 -1.21 -3.79
CA ARG A 132 -7.16 -0.33 -2.69
C ARG A 132 -6.76 -0.88 -1.32
N ASP A 133 -6.84 -2.18 -1.14
CA ASP A 133 -6.40 -2.86 0.08
C ASP A 133 -4.86 -2.91 0.20
N LEU A 134 -4.14 -3.12 -0.91
CA LEU A 134 -2.68 -3.22 -0.91
C LEU A 134 -1.96 -1.88 -0.87
N MET A 135 -2.58 -0.80 -1.37
CA MET A 135 -1.95 0.53 -1.50
C MET A 135 -1.36 1.08 -0.18
N PRO A 136 -2.03 0.98 0.98
CA PRO A 136 -1.45 1.41 2.25
C PRO A 136 -0.13 0.70 2.55
N VAL A 137 -0.09 -0.63 2.42
CA VAL A 137 1.10 -1.46 2.67
C VAL A 137 2.24 -1.12 1.72
N MET A 138 1.92 -0.97 0.42
CA MET A 138 2.88 -0.55 -0.59
C MET A 138 3.44 0.86 -0.33
N ASN A 139 2.64 1.77 0.22
CA ASN A 139 3.09 3.12 0.56
C ASN A 139 3.99 3.11 1.80
N GLU A 140 3.61 2.37 2.82
CA GLU A 140 4.38 2.20 4.06
C GLU A 140 5.75 1.53 3.79
N ALA A 141 5.80 0.52 2.92
CA ALA A 141 7.06 -0.11 2.48
C ALA A 141 8.06 0.89 1.88
N VAL A 142 7.59 1.78 0.99
CA VAL A 142 8.40 2.83 0.34
C VAL A 142 8.90 3.85 1.35
N HIS A 143 8.15 4.09 2.43
CA HIS A 143 8.56 4.96 3.53
C HIS A 143 9.42 4.27 4.59
N GLY A 144 9.78 3.00 4.40
CA GLY A 144 10.67 2.27 5.30
C GLY A 144 9.98 1.71 6.55
N VAL A 145 8.63 1.69 6.60
CA VAL A 145 7.88 1.03 7.67
C VAL A 145 8.04 -0.48 7.50
N GLU A 146 8.45 -1.19 8.55
CA GLU A 146 8.76 -2.62 8.50
C GLU A 146 7.54 -3.46 8.11
N VAL A 147 7.51 -3.90 6.85
CA VAL A 147 6.48 -4.78 6.30
C VAL A 147 6.90 -6.20 6.64
N GLY A 148 6.15 -6.89 7.51
CA GLY A 148 6.59 -8.15 8.13
C GLY A 148 7.20 -9.18 7.19
N SER A 149 7.88 -10.18 7.75
CA SER A 149 8.77 -11.12 7.04
C SER A 149 8.18 -11.83 5.82
N ARG A 150 6.84 -11.92 5.70
CA ARG A 150 6.14 -12.47 4.53
C ARG A 150 6.13 -11.56 3.31
N GLY A 151 6.56 -10.29 3.41
CA GLY A 151 6.50 -9.32 2.31
C GLY A 151 7.24 -9.77 1.05
N THR A 152 8.42 -10.38 1.20
CA THR A 152 9.20 -10.92 0.07
C THR A 152 8.48 -12.08 -0.61
N GLU A 153 8.06 -13.07 0.17
CA GLU A 153 7.32 -14.23 -0.35
C GLU A 153 6.04 -13.79 -1.06
N PHE A 154 5.30 -12.85 -0.45
CA PHE A 154 4.07 -12.31 -1.01
C PHE A 154 4.33 -11.64 -2.37
N ALA A 155 5.28 -10.71 -2.42
CA ALA A 155 5.60 -9.97 -3.64
C ALA A 155 6.02 -10.90 -4.78
N LEU A 156 6.87 -11.88 -4.52
CA LEU A 156 7.38 -12.80 -5.55
C LEU A 156 6.34 -13.82 -6.01
N SER A 157 5.50 -14.33 -5.10
CA SER A 157 4.53 -15.39 -5.40
C SER A 157 3.23 -14.85 -6.00
N TYR A 158 2.82 -13.66 -5.56
CA TYR A 158 1.53 -13.06 -5.92
C TYR A 158 1.66 -11.81 -6.78
N GLY A 159 2.80 -11.14 -6.81
CA GLY A 159 3.06 -9.98 -7.66
C GLY A 159 2.75 -10.22 -9.14
N PRO A 160 3.26 -11.30 -9.77
CA PRO A 160 2.93 -11.63 -11.15
C PRO A 160 1.41 -11.80 -11.37
N ARG A 161 0.72 -12.48 -10.44
CA ARG A 161 -0.74 -12.68 -10.52
C ARG A 161 -1.51 -11.36 -10.40
N ILE A 162 -1.04 -10.45 -9.55
CA ILE A 162 -1.61 -9.10 -9.44
C ILE A 162 -1.49 -8.39 -10.78
N LEU A 163 -0.32 -8.43 -11.42
CA LEU A 163 -0.12 -7.79 -12.74
C LEU A 163 -1.04 -8.37 -13.81
N SER A 164 -1.22 -9.69 -13.83
CA SER A 164 -2.12 -10.35 -14.78
C SER A 164 -3.58 -10.01 -14.53
N LEU A 165 -3.99 -9.87 -13.27
CA LEU A 165 -5.35 -9.45 -12.91
C LEU A 165 -5.69 -8.03 -13.40
N LEU A 166 -4.68 -7.17 -13.61
CA LEU A 166 -4.90 -5.82 -14.15
C LEU A 166 -5.33 -5.84 -15.62
N ARG A 167 -5.01 -6.90 -16.36
CA ARG A 167 -5.48 -7.06 -17.73
C ARG A 167 -6.95 -7.44 -17.66
N THR A 168 -7.78 -6.70 -18.38
CA THR A 168 -9.16 -7.13 -18.63
C THR A 168 -9.10 -8.49 -19.35
N SER A 169 -9.81 -9.50 -18.83
CA SER A 169 -10.11 -10.69 -19.64
C SER A 169 -10.70 -10.17 -20.95
N GLU A 170 -10.05 -10.51 -22.06
CA GLU A 170 -10.39 -10.02 -23.40
C GLU A 170 -11.91 -9.97 -23.64
N GLY A 171 -12.35 -8.93 -24.34
CA GLY A 171 -13.40 -9.11 -25.33
C GLY A 171 -12.79 -9.73 -26.57
#